data_AF-A0A1G0ED41-F1
#
_entry.id   AF-A0A1G0ED41-F1
#
_cell.length_a   1.000
_cell.length_b   1.000
_cell.length_c   1.000
_cell.angle_alpha   90.00
_cell.angle_beta   90.00
_cell.angle_gamma   90.00
#
_symmetry.space_group_name_H-M   'P 1'
#
loop_
_entity.id
_entity.type
_entity.pdbx_description
1 polymer ?
#
loop_
_entity_poly.entity_id
_entity_poly.type
_entity_poly.pdbx_seq_one_letter_code
_entity_poly.pdbx_strand_id
1 'polypeptide(L)' 'MPRVKRGVTARARHKKVLKKAKGYYSARSRVYRVAKQAVIKAGQYAYRGRKEKKRDFRSLWI' A
#
# COMPACT_ATOMS: atom_id res chain seq x y z
N MET A 1 -34.30 6.78 16.38
CA MET A 1 -32.84 6.97 16.14
C MET A 1 -32.58 7.17 14.64
N PRO A 2 -31.81 8.19 14.22
CA PRO A 2 -31.52 8.43 12.80
C PRO A 2 -30.43 7.48 12.25
N ARG A 3 -30.58 7.04 10.99
CA ARG A 3 -29.61 6.16 10.30
C ARG A 3 -28.50 6.98 9.65
N VAL A 4 -27.26 6.83 10.12
CA VAL A 4 -26.07 7.46 9.50
C VAL A 4 -25.60 6.63 8.29
N LYS A 5 -25.74 7.18 7.07
CA LYS A 5 -25.26 6.55 5.83
C LYS A 5 -23.77 6.85 5.61
N ARG A 6 -23.03 5.91 5.02
CA ARG A 6 -21.58 6.04 4.77
C ARG A 6 -21.22 7.11 3.71
N GLY A 7 -22.16 7.50 2.85
CA GLY A 7 -22.00 8.58 1.86
C GLY A 7 -20.68 8.52 1.07
N VAL A 8 -20.02 9.67 0.94
CA VAL A 8 -18.76 9.85 0.17
C VAL A 8 -17.52 9.26 0.83
N THR A 9 -17.57 8.93 2.13
CA THR A 9 -16.40 8.54 2.91
C THR A 9 -15.76 7.23 2.41
N ALA A 10 -16.58 6.28 1.95
CA ALA A 10 -16.10 5.02 1.38
C ALA A 10 -15.30 5.25 0.09
N ARG A 11 -15.82 6.07 -0.83
CA ARG A 11 -15.14 6.42 -2.08
C ARG A 11 -13.81 7.15 -1.84
N ALA A 12 -13.78 8.06 -0.87
CA ALA A 12 -12.56 8.77 -0.49
C ALA A 12 -11.48 7.82 0.05
N ARG A 13 -11.85 6.84 0.90
CA ARG A 13 -10.91 5.82 1.39
C ARG A 13 -10.37 4.94 0.26
N HIS A 14 -11.21 4.52 -0.69
CA HIS A 14 -10.76 3.72 -1.83
C HIS A 14 -9.77 4.49 -2.71
N LYS A 15 -10.04 5.78 -3.00
CA LYS A 15 -9.12 6.65 -3.75
C LYS A 15 -7.76 6.79 -3.06
N LYS A 16 -7.71 6.90 -1.72
CA LYS A 16 -6.45 6.95 -0.97
C LYS A 16 -5.59 5.70 -1.18
N VAL A 17 -6.19 4.51 -1.18
CA VAL A 17 -5.46 3.24 -1.40
C VAL A 17 -5.02 3.10 -2.86
N LEU A 18 -5.89 3.43 -3.82
CA LEU A 18 -5.53 3.38 -5.24
C LEU A 18 -4.41 4.37 -5.60
N LYS A 19 -4.40 5.56 -4.97
CA LYS A 19 -3.30 6.52 -5.12
C LYS A 19 -1.95 5.94 -4.65
N LYS A 20 -1.94 5.16 -3.56
CA LYS A 20 -0.74 4.47 -3.06
C LYS A 20 -0.30 3.30 -3.97
N ALA A 21 -1.25 2.68 -4.67
CA ALA A 21 -1.00 1.56 -5.58
C ALA A 21 -0.71 2.00 -7.03
N LYS A 22 -0.50 3.29 -7.28
CA LYS A 22 -0.17 3.81 -8.62
C LYS A 22 1.13 3.17 -9.11
N GLY A 23 1.14 2.72 -10.37
CA GLY A 23 2.28 2.03 -10.97
C GLY A 23 2.31 0.51 -10.75
N TYR A 24 1.40 -0.05 -9.94
CA TYR A 24 1.28 -1.50 -9.82
C TYR A 24 0.71 -2.13 -11.10
N TYR A 25 1.22 -3.30 -11.45
CA TYR A 25 0.82 -4.02 -12.65
C TYR A 25 -0.65 -4.47 -12.61
N SER A 26 -1.37 -4.26 -13.71
CA SER A 26 -2.73 -4.76 -13.96
C SER A 26 -3.72 -4.44 -12.82
N ALA A 27 -4.48 -5.42 -12.33
CA ALA A 27 -5.53 -5.27 -11.34
C ALA A 27 -5.07 -4.67 -10.00
N ARG A 28 -3.76 -4.74 -9.69
CA ARG A 28 -3.17 -4.20 -8.45
C ARG A 28 -3.19 -2.67 -8.39
N SER A 29 -3.37 -1.96 -9.51
CA SER A 29 -3.54 -0.50 -9.53
C SER A 29 -4.97 -0.03 -9.80
N ARG A 30 -5.86 -0.92 -10.27
CA ARG A 30 -7.23 -0.57 -10.69
C ARG A 30 -8.31 -1.06 -9.72
N VAL A 31 -8.16 -2.26 -9.17
CA VAL A 31 -9.18 -2.90 -8.32
C VAL A 31 -8.85 -2.68 -6.85
N TYR A 32 -9.73 -1.99 -6.10
CA TYR A 32 -9.47 -1.63 -4.69
C TYR A 32 -9.10 -2.82 -3.79
N ARG A 33 -9.81 -3.95 -3.92
CA ARG A 33 -9.56 -5.15 -3.09
C ARG A 33 -8.14 -5.69 -3.30
N VAL A 34 -7.75 -5.84 -4.56
CA VAL A 34 -6.43 -6.33 -4.96
C VAL A 34 -5.35 -5.29 -4.62
N ALA A 35 -5.59 -4.02 -4.89
CA ALA A 35 -4.70 -2.92 -4.55
C ALA A 35 -4.42 -2.85 -3.05
N LYS A 36 -5.45 -3.00 -2.21
CA LYS A 36 -5.29 -3.02 -0.75
C LYS A 36 -4.37 -4.15 -0.29
N GLN A 37 -4.56 -5.36 -0.80
CA GLN A 37 -3.70 -6.51 -0.48
C GLN A 37 -2.25 -6.26 -0.91
N ALA A 38 -2.05 -5.74 -2.12
CA ALA A 38 -0.72 -5.42 -2.65
C ALA A 38 -0.02 -4.32 -1.84
N VAL A 39 -0.74 -3.26 -1.44
CA VAL A 39 -0.18 -2.17 -0.62
C VAL A 39 0.22 -2.66 0.77
N ILE A 40 -0.56 -3.55 1.39
CA ILE A 40 -0.20 -4.14 2.70
C ILE A 40 1.09 -4.96 2.59
N LYS A 41 1.18 -5.83 1.59
CA LYS A 41 2.37 -6.65 1.34
C LYS A 41 3.61 -5.78 1.05
N ALA A 42 3.46 -4.73 0.25
CA ALA A 42 4.53 -3.78 -0.01
C ALA A 42 4.99 -3.04 1.25
N GLY A 43 4.08 -2.71 2.17
CA GLY A 43 4.44 -2.11 3.46
C GLY A 43 5.31 -3.02 4.34
N GLN A 44 5.00 -4.32 4.35
CA GLN A 44 5.82 -5.33 5.06
C GLN A 44 7.23 -5.42 4.46
N TYR A 45 7.32 -5.48 3.12
CA TYR A 45 8.61 -5.50 2.43
C TYR A 45 9.40 -4.21 2.63
N ALA A 46 8.77 -3.04 2.63
CA ALA A 46 9.44 -1.78 2.90
C ALA A 46 10.06 -1.75 4.31
N TYR A 47 9.35 -2.28 5.31
CA TYR A 47 9.89 -2.37 6.67
C TYR A 47 11.13 -3.29 6.72
N ARG A 48 11.04 -4.47 6.10
CA ARG A 48 12.14 -5.44 6.02
C ARG A 48 13.34 -4.85 5.26
N GLY A 49 13.11 -4.30 4.06
CA GLY A 49 14.13 -3.73 3.19
C GLY A 49 14.89 -2.56 3.84
N ARG A 50 14.25 -1.77 4.71
CA ARG A 50 14.97 -0.74 5.49
C ARG A 50 16.02 -1.31 6.44
N LYS A 51 15.83 -2.54 6.95
CA LYS A 51 16.81 -3.23 7.79
C LYS A 51 17.90 -3.90 6.95
N GLU A 52 17.50 -4.54 5.85
CA GLU A 52 18.43 -5.19 4.91
C GLU A 52 19.38 -4.18 4.28
N LYS A 53 18.87 -3.03 3.81
CA LYS A 53 19.69 -1.94 3.24
C LYS A 53 20.90 -1.58 4.11
N LYS A 54 20.73 -1.53 5.44
CA LYS A 54 21.84 -1.22 6.37
C LYS A 54 22.93 -2.30 6.38
N ARG A 55 22.53 -3.57 6.21
CA ARG A 55 23.45 -4.71 6.12
C ARG A 55 24.12 -4.73 4.75
N ASP A 56 23.37 -4.46 3.68
CA ASP A 56 23.88 -4.40 2.32
C ASP A 56 24.97 -3.33 2.18
N PHE A 57 24.75 -2.11 2.72
CA PHE A 57 25.79 -1.08 2.74
C PHE A 57 27.01 -1.48 3.58
N ARG A 58 26.80 -2.15 4.72
CA ARG A 58 27.91 -2.64 5.54
C ARG A 58 28.75 -3.68 4.80
N SER A 59 28.11 -4.58 4.04
CA SER A 59 28.79 -5.59 3.23
C SER A 59 29.44 -5.03 1.96
N LEU A 60 29.02 -3.85 1.50
CA LEU A 60 29.65 -3.19 0.35
C LEU A 60 30.94 -2.46 0.76
N TRP A 61 30.98 -1.96 2.00
CA TRP A 61 32.10 -1.17 2.51
C TRP A 61 33.21 -2.00 3.17
N ILE A 62 32.89 -3.20 3.65
CA ILE A 62 33.84 -4.14 4.24
C ILE A 62 34.05 -5.27 3.24
#